data_AF-Q14LT2-F1
#
_entry.id   AF-Q14LT2-F1
#
_cell.length_a   1.000
_cell.length_b   1.000
_cell.length_c   1.000
_cell.angle_alpha   90.00
_cell.angle_beta   90.00
_cell.angle_gamma   90.00
#
_symmetry.space_group_name_H-M   'P 1'
#
loop_
_entity.id
_entity.type
_entity.pdbx_description
1 polymer ?
#
loop_
_entity_poly.entity_id
_entity_poly.type
_entity_poly.pdbx_seq_one_letter_code
_entity_poly.pdbx_strand_id
1 'polypeptide(L)'
;MIVSKKTSGITRGNEGLYIHHIDEDKAIMLSTPAYAKKNPFDYQKADHLVYCNLLEHLVLHIKIVEYPNPAQNSGETCGVGGIYNYIVPELNDIYSGIVYKQSWKQKVTEIILPLKNDYFKCIKQLVNLNFDYALLKSFNTKYDLWSNDKNKQIYKRLKKLGVTR
;
A
#
# COMPACT_ATOMS: atom_id res chain seq x y z
N MET A 1 -6.06 -10.30 -26.22
CA MET A 1 -6.21 -9.65 -24.90
C MET A 1 -7.11 -10.52 -24.03
N ILE A 2 -6.56 -11.24 -23.06
CA ILE A 2 -7.39 -11.92 -22.05
C ILE A 2 -7.61 -10.92 -20.92
N VAL A 3 -8.77 -10.25 -20.93
CA VAL A 3 -9.23 -9.46 -19.79
C VAL A 3 -9.68 -10.47 -18.74
N SER A 4 -8.94 -10.61 -17.65
CA SER A 4 -9.40 -11.42 -16.52
C SER A 4 -10.66 -10.77 -15.95
N LYS A 5 -11.80 -11.44 -16.11
CA LYS A 5 -13.06 -11.03 -15.51
C LYS A 5 -12.90 -11.14 -13.99
N LYS A 6 -12.83 -10.01 -13.27
CA LYS A 6 -12.88 -9.99 -11.80
C LYS A 6 -14.16 -10.70 -11.36
N THR A 7 -14.02 -11.81 -10.64
CA THR A 7 -15.13 -12.54 -10.01
C THR A 7 -15.73 -11.67 -8.92
N SER A 8 -17.01 -11.32 -9.07
CA SER A 8 -17.74 -10.38 -8.20
C SER A 8 -17.85 -10.81 -6.73
N GLY A 9 -17.54 -12.08 -6.40
CA GLY A 9 -17.58 -12.61 -5.03
C GLY A 9 -16.27 -12.49 -4.23
N ILE A 10 -15.16 -12.08 -4.87
CA ILE A 10 -13.84 -12.02 -4.21
C ILE A 10 -13.46 -10.57 -3.85
N THR A 11 -14.10 -9.55 -4.43
CA THR A 11 -13.73 -8.16 -4.15
C THR A 11 -14.61 -7.54 -3.06
N ARG A 12 -14.06 -7.28 -1.88
CA ARG A 12 -14.73 -6.57 -0.77
C ARG A 12 -14.53 -5.05 -0.81
N GLY A 13 -14.48 -4.49 -2.03
CA GLY A 13 -14.26 -3.05 -2.24
C GLY A 13 -15.39 -2.18 -1.70
N ASN A 14 -16.62 -2.68 -1.69
CA ASN A 14 -17.78 -1.98 -1.10
C ASN A 14 -17.70 -1.88 0.43
N GLU A 15 -16.77 -2.60 1.05
CA GLU A 15 -16.45 -2.53 2.47
C GLU A 15 -15.17 -1.74 2.71
N GLY A 16 -14.60 -1.11 1.68
CA GLY A 16 -13.36 -0.35 1.75
C GLY A 16 -12.11 -1.20 2.02
N LEU A 17 -12.17 -2.49 1.69
CA LEU A 17 -11.08 -3.45 1.91
C LEU A 17 -10.31 -3.75 0.63
N TYR A 18 -9.00 -3.95 0.80
CA TYR A 18 -8.06 -4.48 -0.17
C TYR A 18 -7.81 -5.96 0.08
N ILE A 19 -7.38 -6.65 -0.96
CA ILE A 19 -6.76 -7.98 -0.84
C ILE A 19 -5.26 -7.78 -0.76
N HIS A 20 -4.62 -8.44 0.20
CA HIS A 20 -3.18 -8.60 0.29
C HIS A 20 -2.83 -10.09 0.21
N HIS A 21 -1.75 -10.43 -0.49
CA HIS A 21 -1.25 -11.81 -0.55
C HIS A 21 -0.29 -12.01 0.62
N ILE A 22 -0.54 -12.99 1.49
CA ILE A 22 0.33 -13.19 2.66
C ILE A 22 1.76 -13.56 2.25
N ASP A 23 1.93 -14.20 1.09
CA ASP A 23 3.22 -14.60 0.53
C ASP A 23 3.97 -13.45 -0.17
N GLU A 24 3.46 -12.20 -0.10
CA GLU A 24 4.24 -11.02 -0.52
C GLU A 24 5.44 -10.75 0.41
N ASP A 25 5.57 -11.51 1.50
CA ASP A 25 6.79 -11.61 2.32
C ASP A 25 7.89 -12.47 1.68
N LYS A 26 7.55 -13.32 0.70
CA LYS A 26 8.47 -14.19 -0.04
C LYS A 26 8.70 -13.74 -1.49
N ALA A 27 7.69 -13.14 -2.12
CA ALA A 27 7.75 -12.77 -3.53
C ALA A 27 7.06 -11.43 -3.81
N ILE A 28 7.64 -10.58 -4.66
CA ILE A 28 7.04 -9.28 -4.96
C ILE A 28 5.90 -9.36 -6.00
N MET A 29 4.99 -8.38 -5.93
CA MET A 29 4.02 -8.10 -6.99
C MET A 29 3.07 -9.27 -7.31
N LEU A 30 2.67 -10.06 -6.31
CA LEU A 30 1.78 -11.22 -6.49
C LEU A 30 0.39 -10.85 -7.01
N SER A 31 -0.03 -9.58 -6.88
CA SER A 31 -1.21 -9.04 -7.55
C SER A 31 -1.05 -8.82 -9.07
N THR A 32 0.17 -8.90 -9.61
CA THR A 32 0.47 -8.70 -11.03
C THR A 32 0.64 -10.05 -11.73
N PRO A 33 -0.18 -10.39 -12.74
CA PRO A 33 -0.16 -11.72 -13.37
C PRO A 33 1.20 -12.18 -13.91
N ALA A 34 2.05 -11.25 -14.37
CA ALA A 34 3.37 -11.56 -14.89
C ALA A 34 4.37 -12.01 -13.79
N TYR A 35 4.18 -11.57 -12.54
CA TYR A 35 4.98 -11.97 -11.39
C TYR A 35 4.36 -13.17 -10.68
N ALA A 36 3.04 -13.18 -10.52
CA ALA A 36 2.30 -14.29 -9.91
C ALA A 36 2.62 -15.63 -10.59
N LYS A 37 2.65 -15.67 -11.93
CA LYS A 37 2.94 -16.89 -12.70
C LYS A 37 4.36 -17.46 -12.52
N LYS A 38 5.29 -16.69 -11.95
CA LYS A 38 6.67 -17.12 -11.70
C LYS A 38 6.85 -17.75 -10.31
N ASN A 39 5.81 -17.70 -9.48
CA ASN A 39 5.82 -18.18 -8.11
C ASN A 39 4.87 -19.38 -7.94
N PRO A 40 4.99 -20.15 -6.84
CA PRO A 40 4.08 -21.26 -6.57
C PRO A 40 2.61 -20.86 -6.67
N PHE A 41 1.80 -21.68 -7.33
CA PHE A 41 0.36 -21.43 -7.46
C PHE A 41 -0.34 -21.32 -6.09
N ASP A 42 0.19 -21.99 -5.07
CA ASP A 42 -0.33 -21.92 -3.70
C ASP A 42 -0.37 -20.50 -3.14
N TYR A 43 0.54 -19.61 -3.56
CA TYR A 43 0.56 -18.20 -3.13
C TYR A 43 -0.65 -17.40 -3.65
N GLN A 44 -1.44 -17.98 -4.56
CA GLN A 44 -2.63 -17.36 -5.15
C GLN A 44 -3.94 -17.98 -4.63
N LYS A 45 -3.86 -18.98 -3.75
CA LYS A 45 -5.05 -19.62 -3.18
C LYS A 45 -5.76 -18.69 -2.20
N ALA A 46 -7.07 -18.83 -2.06
CA ALA A 46 -7.90 -17.91 -1.30
C ALA A 46 -7.56 -17.87 0.21
N ASP A 47 -7.08 -18.97 0.78
CA ASP A 47 -6.58 -19.08 2.15
C ASP A 47 -5.21 -18.43 2.36
N HIS A 48 -4.54 -18.03 1.27
CA HIS A 48 -3.32 -17.20 1.27
C HIS A 48 -3.60 -15.71 0.99
N LEU A 49 -4.87 -15.31 1.00
CA LEU A 49 -5.31 -13.93 0.82
C LEU A 49 -5.94 -13.40 2.11
N VAL A 50 -5.62 -12.16 2.46
CA VAL A 50 -6.25 -11.46 3.57
C VAL A 50 -6.92 -10.18 3.10
N TYR A 51 -8.06 -9.85 3.71
CA TYR A 51 -8.70 -8.56 3.52
C TYR A 51 -8.25 -7.59 4.59
N CYS A 52 -7.82 -6.40 4.17
CA CYS A 52 -7.35 -5.35 5.07
C CYS A 52 -7.76 -3.97 4.55
N ASN A 53 -7.94 -3.00 5.45
CA ASN A 53 -8.07 -1.61 5.03
C ASN A 53 -6.70 -1.06 4.56
N LEU A 54 -6.66 0.12 3.95
CA LEU A 54 -5.43 0.68 3.37
C LEU A 54 -4.32 0.91 4.41
N LEU A 55 -4.68 1.25 5.65
CA LEU A 55 -3.69 1.46 6.71
C LEU A 55 -3.17 0.14 7.28
N GLU A 56 -4.03 -0.86 7.46
CA GLU A 56 -3.60 -2.23 7.78
C GLU A 56 -2.69 -2.81 6.70
N HIS A 57 -2.99 -2.53 5.42
CA HIS A 57 -2.13 -2.92 4.31
C HIS A 57 -0.73 -2.28 4.45
N LEU A 58 -0.64 -1.01 4.85
CA LEU A 58 0.64 -0.38 5.18
C LEU A 58 1.37 -1.12 6.30
N VAL A 59 0.66 -1.49 7.38
CA VAL A 59 1.23 -2.23 8.51
C VAL A 59 1.79 -3.58 8.07
N LEU A 60 1.08 -4.32 7.20
CA LEU A 60 1.56 -5.59 6.65
C LEU A 60 2.88 -5.40 5.89
N HIS A 61 2.96 -4.41 4.99
CA HIS A 61 4.22 -4.14 4.29
C HIS A 61 5.34 -3.64 5.21
N ILE A 62 5.04 -2.86 6.26
CA ILE A 62 6.03 -2.49 7.29
C ILE A 62 6.56 -3.74 7.98
N LYS A 63 5.70 -4.69 8.32
CA LYS A 63 6.10 -5.95 8.98
C LYS A 63 6.96 -6.82 8.09
N ILE A 64 6.70 -6.86 6.78
CA ILE A 64 7.56 -7.55 5.81
C ILE A 64 8.97 -6.92 5.78
N VAL A 65 9.07 -5.59 5.85
CA VAL A 65 10.36 -4.89 5.91
C VAL A 65 11.07 -5.11 7.25
N GLU A 66 10.33 -5.06 8.36
CA GLU A 66 10.85 -5.24 9.71
C GLU A 66 11.32 -6.67 9.97
N TYR A 67 10.63 -7.65 9.39
CA TYR A 67 10.89 -9.09 9.55
C TYR A 67 10.95 -9.78 8.18
N PRO A 68 12.04 -9.61 7.42
CA PRO A 68 12.18 -10.20 6.10
C PRO A 68 12.15 -11.73 6.18
N ASN A 69 11.37 -12.36 5.29
CA ASN A 69 11.28 -13.82 5.26
C ASN A 69 12.60 -14.43 4.77
N PRO A 70 13.23 -15.37 5.49
CA PRO A 70 14.45 -16.05 5.04
C PRO A 70 14.29 -16.80 3.70
N ALA A 71 13.06 -17.18 3.36
CA ALA A 71 12.72 -17.86 2.11
C ALA A 71 12.32 -16.89 0.98
N GLN A 72 12.55 -15.58 1.13
CA GLN A 72 12.28 -14.63 0.06
C GLN A 72 13.10 -14.93 -1.20
N ASN A 73 12.52 -14.64 -2.36
CA ASN A 73 13.19 -14.81 -3.65
C ASN A 73 14.49 -13.98 -3.70
N SER A 74 15.55 -14.60 -4.21
CA SER A 74 16.86 -13.94 -4.34
C SER A 74 16.77 -12.71 -5.23
N GLY A 75 17.27 -11.58 -4.72
CA GLY A 75 17.29 -10.30 -5.45
C GLY A 75 15.99 -9.50 -5.37
N GLU A 76 14.97 -9.99 -4.64
CA GLU A 76 13.75 -9.25 -4.38
C GLU A 76 13.82 -8.54 -3.02
N THR A 77 13.27 -7.34 -2.93
CA THR A 77 13.12 -6.63 -1.65
C THR A 77 11.63 -6.52 -1.34
N CYS A 78 11.12 -7.52 -0.62
CA CYS A 78 9.72 -7.64 -0.26
C CYS A 78 9.26 -6.48 0.63
N GLY A 79 7.97 -6.13 0.56
CA GLY A 79 7.39 -5.04 1.35
C GLY A 79 7.65 -3.62 0.82
N VAL A 80 8.89 -3.32 0.41
CA VAL A 80 9.36 -1.97 0.06
C VAL A 80 8.53 -1.32 -1.06
N GLY A 81 8.38 -2.02 -2.19
CA GLY A 81 7.68 -1.48 -3.37
C GLY A 81 6.23 -1.09 -3.08
N GLY A 82 5.53 -1.87 -2.25
CA GLY A 82 4.15 -1.59 -1.82
C GLY A 82 4.04 -0.27 -1.06
N ILE A 83 4.99 0.00 -0.17
CA ILE A 83 5.04 1.20 0.68
C ILE A 83 5.22 2.47 -0.18
N TYR A 84 6.33 2.59 -0.90
CA TYR A 84 6.72 3.89 -1.50
C TYR A 84 6.14 4.15 -2.90
N ASN A 85 5.69 3.12 -3.63
CA ASN A 85 5.07 3.32 -4.94
C ASN A 85 3.55 3.45 -4.89
N TYR A 86 2.89 2.90 -3.86
CA TYR A 86 1.44 2.75 -3.83
C TYR A 86 0.83 3.31 -2.54
N ILE A 87 1.09 2.68 -1.39
CA ILE A 87 0.29 2.87 -0.18
C ILE A 87 0.54 4.23 0.49
N VAL A 88 1.81 4.57 0.79
CA VAL A 88 2.13 5.87 1.41
C VAL A 88 1.76 7.04 0.50
N PRO A 89 2.07 7.02 -0.82
CA PRO A 89 1.66 8.10 -1.71
C PRO A 89 0.15 8.32 -1.76
N GLU A 90 -0.63 7.24 -1.66
CA GLU A 90 -2.08 7.34 -1.64
C GLU A 90 -2.62 7.85 -0.31
N LEU A 91 -2.07 7.38 0.81
CA LEU A 91 -2.41 7.91 2.14
C LEU A 91 -2.08 9.41 2.25
N ASN A 92 -0.99 9.87 1.61
CA ASN A 92 -0.67 11.28 1.53
C ASN A 92 -1.77 12.08 0.82
N ASP A 93 -2.25 11.60 -0.32
CA ASP A 93 -3.33 12.24 -1.07
C ASP A 93 -4.63 12.26 -0.26
N ILE A 94 -4.99 11.13 0.37
CA ILE A 94 -6.20 10.98 1.20
C ILE A 94 -6.18 11.93 2.39
N TYR A 95 -5.12 11.92 3.19
CA TYR A 95 -5.02 12.79 4.35
C TYR A 95 -4.77 14.27 4.03
N SER A 96 -4.56 14.58 2.75
CA SER A 96 -4.53 15.94 2.19
C SER A 96 -5.84 16.35 1.51
N GLY A 97 -6.85 15.48 1.50
CA GLY A 97 -8.22 15.82 1.09
C GLY A 97 -8.56 15.51 -0.36
N ILE A 98 -7.87 14.59 -1.04
CA ILE A 98 -8.36 14.10 -2.33
C ILE A 98 -9.76 13.48 -2.16
N VAL A 99 -10.66 13.76 -3.11
CA VAL A 99 -12.00 13.17 -3.16
C VAL A 99 -12.09 12.29 -4.40
N TYR A 100 -12.34 11.00 -4.18
CA TYR A 100 -12.48 10.03 -5.27
C TYR A 100 -13.92 9.98 -5.78
N LYS A 101 -14.09 9.72 -7.08
CA LYS A 101 -15.40 9.52 -7.72
C LYS A 101 -15.93 8.10 -7.54
N GLN A 102 -15.04 7.12 -7.36
CA GLN A 102 -15.41 5.71 -7.26
C GLN A 102 -15.93 5.39 -5.85
N SER A 103 -17.13 4.80 -5.75
CA SER A 103 -17.80 4.50 -4.48
C SER A 103 -16.96 3.61 -3.55
N TRP A 104 -16.36 2.54 -4.07
CA TRP A 104 -15.49 1.66 -3.29
C TRP A 104 -14.29 2.42 -2.70
N LYS A 105 -13.79 3.44 -3.40
CA LYS A 105 -12.66 4.25 -2.95
C LYS A 105 -13.06 5.29 -1.93
N GLN A 106 -14.25 5.87 -2.06
CA GLN A 106 -14.87 6.68 -1.02
C GLN A 106 -14.99 5.86 0.27
N LYS A 107 -15.39 4.57 0.17
CA LYS A 107 -15.46 3.69 1.33
C LYS A 107 -14.11 3.42 1.99
N VAL A 108 -13.06 3.21 1.20
CA VAL A 108 -11.68 3.15 1.72
C VAL A 108 -11.36 4.40 2.52
N THR A 109 -11.60 5.59 1.94
CA THR A 109 -11.32 6.88 2.59
C THR A 109 -12.11 7.04 3.90
N GLU A 110 -13.40 6.73 3.91
CA GLU A 110 -14.24 6.78 5.13
C GLU A 110 -13.64 5.98 6.29
N ILE A 111 -13.14 4.76 6.01
CA ILE A 111 -12.59 3.87 7.04
C ILE A 111 -11.28 4.40 7.61
N ILE A 112 -10.41 4.95 6.76
CA ILE A 112 -9.07 5.35 7.21
C ILE A 112 -8.99 6.80 7.70
N LEU A 113 -9.92 7.68 7.35
CA LEU A 113 -9.89 9.09 7.76
C LEU A 113 -9.73 9.28 9.29
N PRO A 114 -10.44 8.53 10.16
CA PRO A 114 -10.25 8.62 11.61
C PRO A 114 -8.86 8.17 12.10
N LEU A 115 -8.11 7.41 11.29
CA LEU A 115 -6.86 6.75 11.66
C LEU A 115 -5.60 7.57 11.31
N LYS A 116 -5.74 8.88 11.08
CA LYS A 116 -4.63 9.77 10.69
C LYS A 116 -3.45 9.75 11.66
N ASN A 117 -3.72 9.61 12.96
CA ASN A 117 -2.66 9.51 13.97
C ASN A 117 -1.91 8.18 13.87
N ASP A 118 -2.59 7.09 13.55
CA ASP A 118 -1.97 5.78 13.38
C ASP A 118 -1.14 5.72 12.10
N TYR A 119 -1.54 6.45 11.05
CA TYR A 119 -0.67 6.69 9.91
C TYR A 119 0.65 7.35 10.30
N PHE A 120 0.64 8.37 11.15
CA PHE A 120 1.88 8.98 11.63
C PHE A 120 2.74 8.03 12.50
N LYS A 121 2.11 7.10 13.23
CA LYS A 121 2.86 6.02 13.92
C LYS A 121 3.54 5.09 12.92
N CYS A 122 2.84 4.71 11.84
CA CYS A 122 3.42 3.91 10.75
C CYS A 122 4.61 4.62 10.09
N ILE A 123 4.49 5.92 9.80
CA ILE A 123 5.60 6.71 9.27
C ILE A 123 6.78 6.78 10.26
N LYS A 124 6.50 6.95 11.55
CA LYS A 124 7.56 6.96 12.57
C LYS A 124 8.28 5.61 12.64
N GLN A 125 7.55 4.51 12.50
CA GLN A 125 8.16 3.17 12.43
C GLN A 125 9.05 3.02 11.20
N LEU A 126 8.62 3.46 10.02
CA LEU A 126 9.46 3.47 8.81
C LEU A 126 10.76 4.26 9.02
N VAL A 127 10.68 5.44 9.67
CA VAL A 127 11.87 6.21 10.03
C VAL A 127 12.79 5.43 10.98
N ASN A 128 12.24 4.76 11.99
CA ASN A 128 13.03 3.95 12.93
C ASN A 128 13.71 2.75 12.26
N LEU A 129 13.11 2.21 11.19
CA LEU A 129 13.68 1.14 10.36
C LEU A 129 14.71 1.66 9.33
N ASN A 130 15.08 2.95 9.36
CA ASN A 130 15.92 3.61 8.37
C ASN A 130 15.40 3.43 6.93
N PHE A 131 14.07 3.46 6.76
CA PHE A 131 13.43 3.31 5.44
C PHE A 131 13.71 4.53 4.56
N ASP A 132 14.76 4.46 3.76
CA ASP A 132 15.22 5.55 2.90
C ASP A 132 14.66 5.45 1.48
N TYR A 133 13.34 5.62 1.33
CA TYR A 133 12.68 5.72 0.02
C TYR A 133 11.81 6.98 -0.04
N ALA A 134 11.42 7.39 -1.25
CA ALA A 134 10.65 8.61 -1.47
C ALA A 134 9.21 8.49 -0.95
N LEU A 135 8.98 8.88 0.31
CA LEU A 135 7.69 8.91 0.98
C LEU A 135 6.97 10.26 0.79
N LEU A 136 7.68 11.33 0.40
CA LEU A 136 7.09 12.65 0.12
C LEU A 136 6.54 12.73 -1.31
N LYS A 137 5.64 11.81 -1.64
CA LYS A 137 5.12 11.61 -3.00
C LYS A 137 3.60 11.50 -2.99
N SER A 138 2.98 11.99 -4.06
CA SER A 138 1.56 11.82 -4.39
C SER A 138 1.38 10.62 -5.31
N PHE A 139 0.37 9.80 -5.06
CA PHE A 139 0.05 8.67 -5.93
C PHE A 139 -0.56 9.16 -7.25
N ASN A 140 -1.42 10.17 -7.16
CA ASN A 140 -2.30 10.59 -8.24
C ASN A 140 -1.70 11.63 -9.20
N THR A 141 -0.47 12.10 -8.94
CA THR A 141 0.24 13.02 -9.85
C THR A 141 0.41 12.43 -11.25
N LYS A 142 0.69 11.12 -11.37
CA LYS A 142 0.88 10.44 -12.67
C LYS A 142 -0.40 10.31 -13.50
N TYR A 143 -1.56 10.59 -12.91
CA TYR A 143 -2.86 10.55 -13.56
C TYR A 143 -3.47 11.94 -13.74
N ASP A 144 -2.75 13.00 -13.38
CA ASP A 144 -3.25 14.38 -13.37
C ASP A 144 -4.54 14.58 -12.53
N LEU A 145 -4.72 13.75 -11.50
CA LEU A 145 -5.87 13.81 -10.59
C LEU A 145 -5.55 14.55 -9.29
N TRP A 146 -4.27 14.69 -8.96
CA TRP A 146 -3.77 15.35 -7.75
C TRP A 146 -2.34 15.87 -7.96
N SER A 147 -1.75 16.50 -6.95
CA SER A 147 -0.37 16.99 -7.06
C SER A 147 0.36 17.00 -5.73
N ASN A 148 1.70 16.96 -5.80
CA ASN A 148 2.56 17.12 -4.62
C ASN A 148 2.35 18.44 -3.89
N ASP A 149 1.93 19.50 -4.60
CA ASP A 149 1.64 20.80 -3.98
C ASP A 149 0.48 20.73 -2.98
N LYS A 150 -0.55 19.94 -3.28
CA LYS A 150 -1.68 19.74 -2.38
C LYS A 150 -1.31 18.95 -1.13
N ASN A 151 -0.21 18.19 -1.17
CA ASN A 151 0.31 17.41 -0.03
C ASN A 151 1.34 18.18 0.83
N LYS A 152 1.60 19.46 0.55
CA LYS A 152 2.63 20.25 1.27
C LYS A 152 2.51 20.19 2.80
N GLN A 153 1.30 20.23 3.33
CA GLN A 153 1.09 20.22 4.78
C GLN A 153 1.40 18.86 5.41
N ILE A 154 0.98 17.76 4.76
CA ILE A 154 1.33 16.43 5.26
C ILE A 154 2.83 16.18 5.14
N TYR A 155 3.47 16.60 4.05
CA TYR A 155 4.91 16.49 3.89
C TYR A 155 5.69 17.25 4.97
N LYS A 156 5.26 18.46 5.35
CA LYS A 156 5.84 19.17 6.50
C LYS A 156 5.73 18.34 7.79
N ARG A 157 4.60 17.66 8.00
CA ARG A 157 4.42 16.76 9.16
C ARG A 157 5.32 15.53 9.08
N LEU A 158 5.45 14.90 7.91
CA LEU A 158 6.31 13.73 7.72
C LEU A 158 7.80 14.08 7.92
N LYS A 159 8.24 15.23 7.41
CA LYS A 159 9.60 15.74 7.66
C LYS A 159 9.90 15.92 9.14
N LYS A 160 8.94 16.45 9.92
CA LYS A 160 9.06 16.55 11.39
C LYS A 160 9.18 15.19 12.09
N LEU A 161 8.75 14.09 11.46
CA LEU A 161 8.90 12.74 11.99
C LEU A 161 10.26 12.10 11.63
N GLY A 162 10.99 12.68 10.67
CA GLY A 162 12.31 12.22 10.21
C GLY A 162 12.35 11.77 8.75
N VAL A 163 11.27 11.93 7.97
CA VAL A 163 11.27 11.59 6.54
C VAL A 163 12.12 12.60 5.75
N THR A 164 13.04 12.11 4.93
CA THR A 164 14.00 12.92 4.18
C THR A 164 13.60 13.17 2.72
N ARG A 165 12.90 12.23 2.08
CA ARG A 165 12.51 12.27 0.67
C ARG A 165 11.18 11.60 0.40
#